data_AF-A0A7W4Z280-F1
#
_entry.id   AF-A0A7W4Z280-F1
#
_cell.length_a   1.000
_cell.length_b   1.000
_cell.length_c   1.000
_cell.angle_alpha   90.00
_cell.angle_beta   90.00
_cell.angle_gamma   90.00
#
_symmetry.space_group_name_H-M   'P 1'
#
loop_
_entity.id
_entity.type
_entity.pdbx_description
1 polymer ?
#
loop_
_entity_poly.entity_id
_entity_poly.type
_entity_poly.pdbx_seq_one_letter_code
_entity_poly.pdbx_strand_id
1 'polypeptide(L)'
;MTAERGDRHDQLAPVVSAAQRVAGIVAARGRGDADGARELMRTFESEGELAGGALLVAELSLGLLHRQTGEPLEDCVRALCVEMESALG
;
A
#
# COMPACT_ATOMS: atom_id res chain seq x y z
N MET A 1 -0.94 -23.90 -19.01
CA MET A 1 -1.17 -23.20 -17.73
C MET A 1 0.07 -22.49 -17.16
N THR A 2 1.21 -22.45 -17.88
CA THR A 2 2.44 -21.76 -17.45
C THR A 2 2.63 -20.39 -18.12
N ALA A 3 2.18 -20.21 -19.36
CA ALA A 3 2.29 -18.95 -20.10
C ALA A 3 1.43 -17.81 -19.50
N GLU A 4 0.17 -18.09 -19.14
CA GLU A 4 -0.76 -17.10 -18.54
C GLU A 4 -0.30 -16.59 -17.17
N ARG A 5 0.44 -17.41 -16.41
CA ARG A 5 1.00 -16.99 -15.11
C ARG A 5 2.17 -16.03 -15.29
N GLY A 6 2.97 -16.21 -16.34
CA GLY A 6 4.06 -15.30 -16.70
C GLY A 6 3.52 -13.95 -17.15
N ASP A 7 2.52 -13.96 -18.04
CA ASP A 7 1.90 -12.73 -18.55
C ASP A 7 1.26 -11.87 -17.44
N ARG A 8 0.51 -12.49 -16.52
CA ARG A 8 -0.04 -11.78 -15.36
C ARG A 8 1.04 -11.24 -14.41
N HIS A 9 2.13 -11.97 -14.22
CA HIS A 9 3.23 -11.50 -13.38
C HIS A 9 3.87 -10.25 -13.98
N ASP A 10 4.17 -10.27 -15.28
CA ASP A 10 4.82 -9.15 -15.96
C ASP A 10 3.92 -7.91 -16.00
N GLN A 11 2.61 -8.10 -16.15
CA GLN A 11 1.63 -7.02 -16.04
C GLN A 11 1.56 -6.39 -14.63
N LEU A 12 1.73 -7.20 -13.56
CA LEU A 12 1.62 -6.72 -12.18
C LEU A 12 2.96 -6.28 -11.57
N ALA A 13 4.10 -6.67 -12.15
CA ALA A 13 5.41 -6.36 -11.61
C ALA A 13 5.65 -4.86 -11.37
N PRO A 14 5.25 -3.94 -12.27
CA PRO A 14 5.42 -2.50 -12.03
C PRO A 14 4.65 -2.00 -10.81
N VAL A 15 3.38 -2.38 -10.66
CA VAL A 15 2.55 -1.94 -9.52
C VAL A 15 3.03 -2.55 -8.20
N VAL A 16 3.50 -3.80 -8.22
CA VAL A 16 4.10 -4.44 -7.04
C VAL A 16 5.38 -3.72 -6.61
N SER A 17 6.25 -3.35 -7.56
CA SER A 17 7.45 -2.56 -7.28
C SER A 17 7.13 -1.19 -6.69
N ALA A 18 6.11 -0.51 -7.23
CA ALA A 18 5.62 0.75 -6.66
C ALA A 18 5.09 0.57 -5.22
N ALA A 19 4.30 -0.47 -4.98
CA ALA A 19 3.76 -0.79 -3.65
C ALA A 19 4.87 -1.11 -2.63
N GLN A 20 5.93 -1.80 -3.03
CA GLN A 20 7.09 -2.06 -2.17
C GLN A 20 7.79 -0.75 -1.74
N ARG A 21 7.95 0.21 -2.66
CA ARG A 21 8.47 1.55 -2.32
C ARG A 21 7.54 2.29 -1.35
N VAL A 22 6.22 2.22 -1.56
CA VAL A 22 5.23 2.80 -0.62
C VAL A 22 5.34 2.16 0.76
N ALA A 23 5.43 0.82 0.85
CA ALA A 23 5.64 0.13 2.12
C ALA A 23 6.93 0.60 2.82
N GLY A 24 7.99 0.86 2.03
CA GLY A 24 9.22 1.49 2.52
C GLY A 24 9.00 2.87 3.13
N ILE A 25 8.14 3.71 2.54
CA ILE A 25 7.77 5.03 3.07
C ILE A 25 7.03 4.89 4.41
N VAL A 26 6.07 3.96 4.49
CA VAL A 26 5.33 3.68 5.74
C VAL A 26 6.30 3.24 6.84
N ALA A 27 7.22 2.32 6.52
CA ALA A 27 8.23 1.87 7.46
C ALA A 27 9.18 3.00 7.90
N ALA A 28 9.53 3.93 6.99
CA ALA A 28 10.37 5.08 7.30
C ALA A 28 9.69 6.05 8.25
N ARG A 29 8.43 6.38 7.98
CA ARG A 29 7.63 7.21 8.88
C ARG A 29 7.46 6.56 10.26
N GLY A 30 7.18 5.25 10.30
CA GLY A 30 7.02 4.50 11.54
C GLY A 30 8.24 4.50 12.46
N ARG A 31 9.45 4.67 11.91
CA ARG A 31 10.71 4.78 12.68
C ARG A 31 11.20 6.23 12.87
N GLY A 32 10.40 7.24 12.50
CA GLY A 32 10.78 8.66 12.59
C GLY A 32 11.80 9.14 11.55
N ASP A 33 12.04 8.35 10.49
CA ASP A 33 13.00 8.62 9.42
C ASP A 33 12.35 9.47 8.31
N ALA A 34 12.22 10.77 8.58
CA ALA A 34 11.59 11.71 7.64
C ALA A 34 12.40 11.89 6.34
N ASP A 35 13.73 11.81 6.41
CA ASP A 35 14.60 11.97 5.24
C ASP A 35 14.54 10.74 4.33
N GLY A 36 14.60 9.54 4.89
CA GLY A 36 14.42 8.30 4.14
C GLY A 36 13.04 8.20 3.49
N ALA A 37 11.99 8.66 4.19
CA ALA A 37 10.65 8.75 3.60
C ALA A 37 10.61 9.71 2.40
N ARG A 38 11.27 10.87 2.50
CA ARG A 38 11.37 11.84 1.40
C ARG A 38 12.16 11.31 0.22
N GLU A 39 13.25 10.60 0.48
CA GLU A 39 14.06 10.01 -0.59
C GLU A 39 13.28 8.96 -1.36
N LEU A 40 12.58 8.05 -0.67
CA LEU A 40 11.72 7.07 -1.32
C LEU A 40 10.61 7.73 -2.15
N MET A 41 10.00 8.82 -1.67
CA MET A 41 8.99 9.56 -2.43
C MET A 41 9.52 10.14 -3.76
N ARG A 42 10.82 10.42 -3.87
CA ARG A 42 11.45 10.90 -5.13
C ARG A 42 11.71 9.79 -6.15
N THR A 43 11.59 8.52 -5.74
CA THR A 43 11.87 7.37 -6.62
C THR A 43 10.70 6.98 -7.53
N PHE A 44 9.55 7.66 -7.43
CA PHE A 44 8.41 7.43 -8.31
C PHE A 44 8.55 8.29 -9.57
N GLU A 45 8.31 7.69 -10.72
CA GLU A 45 8.37 8.32 -12.04
C GLU A 45 7.12 9.18 -12.33
N SER A 46 6.01 8.90 -11.65
CA SER A 46 4.78 9.68 -11.78
C SER A 46 3.88 9.59 -10.54
N GLU A 47 2.97 10.54 -10.41
CA GLU A 47 1.91 10.50 -9.39
C GLU A 47 1.00 9.28 -9.55
N GLY A 48 0.76 8.82 -10.80
CA GLY A 48 -0.02 7.62 -11.08
C GLY A 48 0.65 6.35 -10.56
N GLU A 49 1.97 6.26 -10.66
CA GLU A 49 2.73 5.13 -10.11
C GLU A 49 2.63 5.10 -8.57
N LEU A 50 2.81 6.26 -7.93
CA LEU A 50 2.65 6.40 -6.48
C LEU A 50 1.24 6.02 -6.03
N ALA A 51 0.21 6.55 -6.71
CA ALA A 51 -1.19 6.28 -6.39
C ALA A 51 -1.53 4.79 -6.53
N GLY A 52 -1.09 4.14 -7.61
CA GLY A 52 -1.29 2.71 -7.84
C GLY A 52 -0.59 1.85 -6.77
N GLY A 53 0.66 2.19 -6.43
CA GLY A 53 1.39 1.51 -5.36
C GLY A 53 0.73 1.69 -3.99
N ALA A 54 0.23 2.90 -3.69
CA ALA A 54 -0.43 3.21 -2.42
C ALA A 54 -1.78 2.50 -2.29
N LEU A 55 -2.56 2.44 -3.37
CA LEU A 55 -3.82 1.70 -3.39
C LEU A 55 -3.58 0.21 -3.11
N LEU A 56 -2.59 -0.41 -3.78
CA LEU A 56 -2.27 -1.82 -3.56
C LEU A 56 -1.82 -2.08 -2.10
N VAL A 57 -1.02 -1.19 -1.51
CA VAL A 57 -0.66 -1.30 -0.08
C VAL A 57 -1.90 -1.22 0.82
N ALA A 58 -2.83 -0.31 0.54
CA ALA A 58 -4.05 -0.17 1.33
C ALA A 58 -4.94 -1.42 1.23
N GLU A 59 -5.18 -1.93 0.02
CA GLU A 59 -5.96 -3.15 -0.24
C GLU A 59 -5.37 -4.37 0.48
N LEU A 60 -4.05 -4.57 0.36
CA LEU A 60 -3.37 -5.69 1.02
C LEU A 60 -3.39 -5.55 2.54
N SER A 61 -3.24 -4.34 3.08
CA SER A 61 -3.26 -4.08 4.52
C SER A 61 -4.64 -4.35 5.12
N LEU A 62 -5.70 -3.87 4.48
CA LEU A 62 -7.07 -4.15 4.90
C LEU A 62 -7.43 -5.63 4.73
N GLY A 63 -6.97 -6.26 3.64
CA GLY A 63 -7.14 -7.70 3.45
C GLY A 63 -6.41 -8.53 4.49
N LEU A 64 -5.22 -8.10 4.94
CA LEU A 64 -4.48 -8.72 6.05
C LEU A 64 -5.25 -8.58 7.36
N LEU A 65 -5.75 -7.38 7.68
CA LEU A 65 -6.53 -7.11 8.88
C LEU A 65 -7.82 -7.94 8.91
N HIS A 66 -8.57 -7.96 7.82
CA HIS A 66 -9.75 -8.80 7.63
C HIS A 66 -9.44 -10.27 7.95
N ARG A 67 -8.36 -10.83 7.36
CA ARG A 67 -7.98 -12.23 7.61
C ARG A 67 -7.52 -12.49 9.04
N GLN A 68 -6.89 -11.51 9.68
CA GLN A 68 -6.37 -11.65 11.04
C GLN A 68 -7.48 -11.57 12.10
N THR A 69 -8.48 -10.73 11.87
CA THR A 69 -9.57 -10.45 12.82
C THR A 69 -10.81 -11.31 12.57
N GLY A 70 -11.04 -11.74 11.33
CA GLY A 70 -12.29 -12.39 10.89
C GLY A 70 -13.45 -11.41 10.69
N GLU A 71 -13.26 -10.11 10.93
CA GLU A 71 -14.27 -9.09 10.69
C GLU A 71 -14.50 -8.87 9.20
N PRO A 72 -15.73 -8.58 8.74
CA PRO A 72 -15.97 -8.22 7.34
C PRO A 72 -15.08 -7.07 6.85
N LEU A 73 -14.66 -7.12 5.58
CA LEU A 73 -13.81 -6.07 5.00
C LEU A 73 -14.45 -4.67 5.09
N GLU A 74 -15.76 -4.57 4.93
CA GLU A 74 -16.52 -3.31 5.07
C GLU A 74 -16.38 -2.71 6.46
N ASP A 75 -16.29 -3.55 7.49
CA ASP A 75 -16.13 -3.13 8.88
C ASP A 75 -14.71 -2.62 9.12
N CYS A 76 -13.69 -3.28 8.56
CA CYS A 76 -12.31 -2.80 8.57
C CYS A 76 -12.17 -1.43 7.87
N VAL A 77 -12.83 -1.23 6.72
CA VAL A 77 -12.83 0.06 6.00
C VAL A 77 -13.50 1.14 6.83
N ARG A 78 -14.66 0.84 7.42
CA ARG A 78 -15.37 1.78 8.29
C ARG A 78 -14.52 2.18 9.51
N ALA A 79 -13.85 1.23 10.15
CA ALA A 79 -12.92 1.51 11.24
C ALA A 79 -11.77 2.43 10.78
N LEU A 80 -11.17 2.15 9.62
CA LEU A 80 -10.13 3.00 9.04
C LEU A 80 -10.62 4.44 8.81
N CYS A 81 -11.84 4.64 8.31
CA CYS A 81 -12.42 5.98 8.16
C CYS A 81 -12.54 6.72 9.49
N VAL A 82 -12.94 6.05 10.57
CA VAL A 82 -13.02 6.66 11.91
C VAL A 82 -11.63 7.07 12.41
N GLU A 83 -10.61 6.23 12.19
CA GLU A 83 -9.22 6.56 12.54
C GLU A 83 -8.67 7.74 11.72
N MET A 84 -9.03 7.84 10.44
CA MET A 84 -8.65 8.97 9.59
C MET A 84 -9.22 10.30 10.11
N GLU A 85 -10.50 10.32 10.49
CA GLU A 85 -11.12 11.50 11.10
C GLU A 85 -10.45 11.84 12.44
N SER A 86 -10.15 10.83 13.26
CA SER A 86 -9.47 11.02 14.55
C SER A 86 -8.05 11.58 14.41
N ALA A 87 -7.39 11.34 13.27
CA ALA A 87 -6.07 11.89 12.99
C ALA A 87 -6.08 13.40 12.68
N LEU A 88 -7.24 14.01 12.45
CA LEU A 88 -7.37 15.45 12.19
C LEU A 88 -7.33 16.30 13.48
N GLY A 89 -7.56 15.71 14.65
CA GLY A 89 -7.67 16.40 15.94
C GLY A 89 -9.12 16.58 16.37
#